data_AF-X0VZ58-F1
#
_entry.id   AF-X0VZ58-F1
#
_cell.length_a   1.000
_cell.length_b   1.000
_cell.length_c   1.000
_cell.angle_alpha   90.00
_cell.angle_beta   90.00
_cell.angle_gamma   90.00
#
_symmetry.space_group_name_H-M   'P 1'
#
loop_
_entity.id
_entity.type
_entity.pdbx_description
1 polymer ?
#
loop_
_entity_poly.entity_id
_entity_poly.type
_entity_poly.pdbx_seq_one_letter_code
_entity_poly.pdbx_strand_id
1 'polypeptide(L)'
;LGVRDSKQLSPRKREALVPEIKAVARKWAYFDLQPWAIDKVVERAQKLRKLNYLEAMAMARVIRELRPDIAYVDPADVVAERYGEQILGVLPWKPEIVCEKKADVKYPVVSAASILAKVRRDRIVAELRKQHGDFGSGYPSDWRTIEFLESILGGTDAPPSFVRRSWSTVRRMLREDP
;
A
#
# COMPACT_ATOMS: atom_id res chain seq x y z
N LEU A 1 18.15 -16.57 -1.14
CA LEU A 1 16.90 -16.05 -0.55
C LEU A 1 15.62 -16.53 -1.26
N GLY A 2 15.63 -16.98 -2.53
CA GLY A 2 14.42 -17.55 -3.16
C GLY A 2 13.22 -16.59 -3.22
N VAL A 3 13.46 -15.28 -3.26
CA VAL A 3 12.41 -14.25 -3.13
C VAL A 3 11.55 -14.08 -4.38
N ARG A 4 11.77 -14.81 -5.48
CA ARG A 4 10.97 -14.64 -6.70
C ARG A 4 9.50 -15.02 -6.42
N ASP A 5 8.60 -14.10 -6.77
CA ASP A 5 7.15 -14.22 -6.59
C ASP A 5 6.66 -14.38 -5.14
N SER A 6 6.75 -13.27 -4.39
CA SER A 6 6.23 -13.18 -3.01
C SER A 6 4.76 -13.58 -2.83
N LYS A 7 3.97 -13.67 -3.92
CA LYS A 7 2.54 -14.04 -3.88
C LYS A 7 2.36 -15.55 -3.66
N GLN A 8 3.33 -16.37 -4.03
CA GLN A 8 3.32 -17.81 -3.78
C GLN A 8 3.74 -18.18 -2.34
N LEU A 9 4.28 -17.21 -1.59
CA LEU A 9 4.73 -17.43 -0.22
C LEU A 9 3.59 -17.25 0.79
N SER A 10 3.42 -18.23 1.66
CA SER A 10 2.55 -18.11 2.84
C SER A 10 2.99 -16.94 3.75
N PRO A 11 2.08 -16.35 4.56
CA PRO A 11 2.43 -15.29 5.51
C PRO A 11 3.63 -15.65 6.41
N ARG A 12 3.64 -16.86 7.00
CA ARG A 12 4.76 -17.34 7.84
C ARG A 12 6.09 -17.37 7.10
N LYS A 13 6.11 -17.84 5.85
CA LYS A 13 7.32 -17.84 5.01
C LYS A 13 7.79 -16.41 4.71
N ARG A 14 6.87 -15.48 4.42
CA ARG A 14 7.23 -14.07 4.20
C ARG A 14 7.85 -13.43 5.45
N GLU A 15 7.30 -13.71 6.63
CA GLU A 15 7.85 -13.22 7.90
C GLU A 15 9.25 -13.74 8.16
N ALA A 16 9.52 -15.02 7.89
CA ALA A 16 10.84 -15.61 8.04
C ALA A 16 11.90 -14.99 7.12
N LEU A 17 11.50 -14.54 5.91
CA LEU A 17 12.41 -13.90 4.96
C LEU A 17 12.75 -12.44 5.31
N VAL A 18 11.98 -11.76 6.16
CA VAL A 18 12.27 -10.36 6.54
C VAL A 18 13.66 -10.17 7.14
N PRO A 19 14.09 -10.95 8.17
CA PRO A 19 15.44 -10.82 8.71
C PRO A 19 16.51 -11.14 7.65
N GLU A 20 16.31 -12.14 6.80
CA GLU A 20 17.27 -12.49 5.74
C GLU A 20 17.41 -11.36 4.70
N ILE A 21 16.30 -10.75 4.27
CA ILE A 21 16.29 -9.61 3.35
C ILE A 21 17.04 -8.43 3.98
N LYS A 22 16.74 -8.10 5.25
CA LYS A 22 17.37 -6.98 5.95
C LYS A 22 18.86 -7.21 6.22
N ALA A 23 19.29 -8.46 6.40
CA ALA A 23 20.70 -8.78 6.60
C ALA A 23 21.54 -8.54 5.32
N VAL A 24 20.96 -8.75 4.14
CA VAL A 24 21.65 -8.56 2.85
C VAL A 24 21.45 -7.16 2.28
N ALA A 25 20.32 -6.51 2.56
CA ALA A 25 20.02 -5.17 2.05
C ALA A 25 20.89 -4.11 2.75
N ARG A 26 21.62 -3.31 1.96
CA ARG A 26 22.38 -2.15 2.48
C ARG A 26 21.48 -1.15 3.21
N LYS A 27 20.25 -0.96 2.74
CA LYS A 27 19.25 -0.07 3.33
C LYS A 27 17.84 -0.52 2.94
N TRP A 28 16.87 -0.25 3.81
CA TRP A 28 15.44 -0.40 3.55
C TRP A 28 14.69 0.77 4.18
N ALA A 29 13.53 1.09 3.62
CA ALA A 29 12.68 2.18 4.09
C ALA A 29 11.20 1.81 3.89
N TYR A 30 10.33 2.45 4.66
CA TYR A 30 8.88 2.28 4.59
C TYR A 30 8.20 3.64 4.58
N PHE A 31 7.08 3.74 3.90
CA PHE A 31 6.21 4.89 4.00
C PHE A 31 4.75 4.44 4.05
N ASP A 32 4.16 4.52 5.24
CA ASP A 32 2.80 4.04 5.49
C ASP A 32 1.79 5.16 5.24
N LEU A 33 0.93 4.99 4.24
CA LEU A 33 -0.18 5.91 3.96
C LEU A 33 -1.35 5.62 4.91
N GLN A 34 -1.64 6.58 5.78
CA GLN A 34 -2.76 6.51 6.72
C GLN A 34 -4.12 6.70 5.99
N PRO A 35 -5.22 6.10 6.48
CA PRO A 35 -6.55 6.23 5.87
C PRO A 35 -6.96 7.68 5.62
N TRP A 36 -6.78 8.57 6.59
CA TRP A 36 -7.10 10.00 6.45
C TRP A 36 -6.35 10.70 5.31
N ALA A 37 -5.09 10.30 5.06
CA ALA A 37 -4.27 10.88 4.00
C ALA A 37 -4.76 10.40 2.63
N ILE A 38 -5.18 9.14 2.55
CA ILE A 38 -5.81 8.55 1.37
C ILE A 38 -7.13 9.25 1.09
N ASP A 39 -7.98 9.40 2.09
CA ASP A 39 -9.29 10.05 1.97
C ASP A 39 -9.16 11.48 1.47
N LYS A 40 -8.25 12.27 2.07
CA LYS A 40 -7.97 13.64 1.66
C LYS A 40 -7.62 13.76 0.17
N VAL A 41 -6.85 12.81 -0.37
CA VAL A 41 -6.48 12.83 -1.78
C VAL A 41 -7.64 12.35 -2.66
N VAL A 42 -8.29 11.24 -2.30
CA VAL A 42 -9.39 10.68 -3.10
C VAL A 42 -10.57 11.66 -3.22
N GLU A 43 -10.85 12.44 -2.18
CA GLU A 43 -11.95 13.42 -2.16
C GLU A 43 -11.60 14.71 -2.91
N ARG A 44 -10.36 15.18 -2.84
CA ARG A 44 -9.94 16.48 -3.41
C ARG A 44 -9.34 16.39 -4.81
N ALA A 45 -8.90 15.21 -5.23
CA ALA A 45 -8.17 15.06 -6.47
C ALA A 45 -9.07 15.17 -7.71
N GLN A 46 -8.53 15.84 -8.73
CA GLN A 46 -9.04 15.73 -10.09
C GLN A 46 -9.01 14.26 -10.56
N LYS A 47 -9.85 13.91 -11.55
CA LYS A 47 -10.03 12.51 -12.00
C LYS A 47 -8.73 11.73 -12.24
N LEU A 48 -7.64 12.41 -12.65
CA LEU A 48 -6.34 11.84 -13.00
C LEU A 48 -5.27 11.89 -11.88
N ARG A 49 -5.55 12.53 -10.72
CA ARG A 49 -4.62 12.67 -9.58
C ARG A 49 -5.07 11.90 -8.34
N LYS A 50 -5.73 10.75 -8.55
CA LYS A 50 -6.31 9.91 -7.51
C LYS A 50 -5.22 9.04 -6.83
N LEU A 51 -5.60 7.84 -6.40
CA LEU A 51 -4.77 6.92 -5.62
C LEU A 51 -3.41 6.61 -6.27
N ASN A 52 -3.36 6.39 -7.59
CA ASN A 52 -2.11 6.10 -8.30
C ASN A 52 -1.08 7.23 -8.15
N TYR A 53 -1.51 8.49 -8.22
CA TYR A 53 -0.59 9.62 -8.02
C TYR A 53 -0.08 9.66 -6.57
N LEU A 54 -0.96 9.42 -5.59
CA LEU A 54 -0.55 9.31 -4.18
C LEU A 54 0.47 8.18 -3.98
N GLU A 55 0.27 7.03 -4.61
CA GLU A 55 1.23 5.92 -4.59
C GLU A 55 2.56 6.30 -5.23
N ALA A 56 2.57 7.04 -6.35
CA ALA A 56 3.78 7.57 -6.95
C ALA A 56 4.53 8.52 -5.98
N MET A 57 3.80 9.40 -5.27
CA MET A 57 4.39 10.29 -4.27
C MET A 57 4.98 9.52 -3.08
N ALA A 58 4.29 8.46 -2.63
CA ALA A 58 4.80 7.55 -1.59
C ALA A 58 6.08 6.84 -2.06
N MET A 59 6.11 6.36 -3.30
CA MET A 59 7.30 5.74 -3.89
C MET A 59 8.46 6.72 -3.99
N ALA A 60 8.21 7.96 -4.42
CA ALA A 60 9.22 9.01 -4.42
C ALA A 60 9.75 9.32 -3.01
N ARG A 61 8.91 9.23 -1.95
CA ARG A 61 9.37 9.40 -0.56
C ARG A 61 10.36 8.30 -0.17
N VAL A 62 10.06 7.04 -0.51
CA VAL A 62 10.95 5.90 -0.25
C VAL A 62 12.24 6.02 -1.06
N ILE A 63 12.17 6.33 -2.35
CA ILE A 63 13.35 6.53 -3.21
C ILE A 63 14.20 7.69 -2.66
N ARG A 64 13.57 8.78 -2.22
CA ARG A 64 14.25 9.92 -1.61
C ARG A 64 15.07 9.53 -0.38
N GLU A 65 14.51 8.65 0.45
CA GLU A 65 15.16 8.16 1.66
C GLU A 65 16.30 7.19 1.33
N LEU A 66 16.10 6.29 0.37
CA LEU A 66 17.08 5.26 0.00
C LEU A 66 18.27 5.83 -0.80
N ARG A 67 18.05 6.89 -1.58
CA ARG A 67 19.02 7.50 -2.51
C ARG A 67 19.73 6.48 -3.42
N PRO A 68 18.99 5.69 -4.21
CA PRO A 68 19.61 4.77 -5.16
C PRO A 68 20.09 5.52 -6.42
N ASP A 69 21.05 4.92 -7.13
CA ASP A 69 21.42 5.32 -8.49
C ASP A 69 20.36 4.88 -9.51
N ILE A 70 19.84 3.64 -9.35
CA ILE A 70 18.78 3.04 -10.16
C ILE A 70 17.65 2.53 -9.26
N ALA A 71 16.40 2.89 -9.58
CA ALA A 71 15.20 2.43 -8.89
C ALA A 71 14.32 1.57 -9.82
N TYR A 72 14.13 0.30 -9.47
CA TYR A 72 13.16 -0.59 -10.10
C TYR A 72 11.80 -0.45 -9.42
N VAL A 73 10.75 -0.16 -10.19
CA VAL A 73 9.41 0.16 -9.66
C VAL A 73 8.35 -0.67 -10.37
N ASP A 74 7.46 -1.28 -9.59
CA ASP A 74 6.21 -1.89 -10.11
C ASP A 74 5.12 -0.81 -10.12
N PRO A 75 4.62 -0.39 -11.30
CA PRO A 75 3.67 0.70 -11.41
C PRO A 75 2.28 0.30 -10.92
N ALA A 76 1.66 1.20 -10.15
CA ALA A 76 0.22 1.12 -9.85
C ALA A 76 -0.64 1.60 -11.04
N ASP A 77 -0.04 2.36 -11.96
CA ASP A 77 -0.70 2.86 -13.16
C ASP A 77 -0.67 1.84 -14.32
N VAL A 78 -1.69 1.90 -15.17
CA VAL A 78 -1.76 1.15 -16.43
C VAL A 78 -0.64 1.56 -17.39
N VAL A 79 -0.22 2.84 -17.35
CA VAL A 79 0.88 3.39 -18.15
C VAL A 79 2.11 3.55 -17.26
N ALA A 80 3.09 2.67 -17.45
CA ALA A 80 4.27 2.56 -16.57
C ALA A 80 5.18 3.78 -16.68
N GLU A 81 5.35 4.30 -17.90
CA GLU A 81 6.17 5.45 -18.23
C GLU A 81 5.67 6.70 -17.48
N ARG A 82 4.37 6.97 -17.58
CA ARG A 82 3.71 8.06 -16.84
C ARG A 82 3.93 7.96 -15.33
N TYR A 83 3.88 6.75 -14.78
CA TYR A 83 4.10 6.53 -13.35
C TYR A 83 5.56 6.84 -12.95
N GLY A 84 6.52 6.41 -13.76
CA GLY A 84 7.93 6.74 -13.59
C GLY A 84 8.19 8.25 -13.67
N GLU A 85 7.58 8.94 -14.64
CA GLU A 85 7.66 10.40 -14.77
C GLU A 85 7.08 11.14 -13.57
N GLN A 86 5.95 10.67 -13.02
CA GLN A 86 5.36 11.25 -11.81
C GLN A 86 6.28 11.14 -10.60
N ILE A 87 6.98 10.00 -10.46
CA ILE A 87 7.97 9.80 -9.40
C ILE A 87 9.17 10.74 -9.62
N LEU A 88 9.75 10.76 -10.83
CA LEU A 88 10.88 11.61 -11.18
C LEU A 88 10.58 13.10 -10.95
N GLY A 89 9.38 13.55 -11.31
CA GLY A 89 8.98 14.95 -11.24
C GLY A 89 8.96 15.55 -9.83
N VAL A 90 9.03 14.73 -8.78
CA VAL A 90 9.04 15.20 -7.37
C VAL A 90 10.32 14.85 -6.62
N LEU A 91 11.26 14.15 -7.26
CA LEU A 91 12.57 13.89 -6.69
C LEU A 91 13.48 15.10 -6.87
N PRO A 92 14.31 15.45 -5.87
CA PRO A 92 15.24 16.58 -5.99
C PRO A 92 16.47 16.26 -6.84
N TRP A 93 16.59 15.03 -7.35
CA TRP A 93 17.60 14.60 -8.31
C TRP A 93 16.95 13.60 -9.29
N LYS A 94 17.69 13.21 -10.33
CA LYS A 94 17.22 12.29 -11.36
C LYS A 94 17.96 10.94 -11.28
N PRO A 95 17.52 9.99 -10.44
CA PRO A 95 18.00 8.61 -10.54
C PRO A 95 17.47 7.98 -11.83
N GLU A 96 18.09 6.90 -12.29
CA GLU A 96 17.48 6.07 -13.32
C GLU A 96 16.25 5.37 -12.73
N ILE A 97 15.09 5.48 -13.40
CA ILE A 97 13.88 4.77 -12.99
C ILE A 97 13.50 3.75 -14.05
N VAL A 98 13.56 2.48 -13.66
CA VAL A 98 13.08 1.35 -14.46
C VAL A 98 11.69 0.99 -13.94
N CYS A 99 10.66 1.54 -14.60
CA CYS A 99 9.27 1.39 -14.22
C CYS A 99 8.56 0.44 -15.18
N GLU A 100 8.19 -0.75 -14.73
CA GLU A 100 7.59 -1.75 -15.61
C GLU A 100 6.73 -2.77 -14.86
N LYS A 101 5.69 -3.26 -15.53
CA LYS A 101 4.71 -4.18 -14.93
C LYS A 101 5.35 -5.50 -14.54
N LYS A 102 4.86 -6.07 -13.42
CA LYS A 102 5.34 -7.36 -12.88
C LYS A 102 6.82 -7.28 -12.48
N ALA A 103 7.28 -6.10 -12.08
CA ALA A 103 8.65 -5.92 -11.62
C ALA A 103 8.96 -6.78 -10.38
N ASP A 104 7.95 -7.09 -9.55
CA ASP A 104 8.04 -8.02 -8.42
C ASP A 104 8.42 -9.46 -8.84
N VAL A 105 8.10 -9.87 -10.06
CA VAL A 105 8.49 -11.17 -10.62
C VAL A 105 9.85 -11.11 -11.30
N LYS A 106 10.15 -10.01 -11.99
CA LYS A 106 11.38 -9.82 -12.78
C LYS A 106 12.60 -9.52 -11.91
N TYR A 107 12.46 -8.63 -10.94
CA TYR A 107 13.56 -8.06 -10.18
C TYR A 107 13.53 -8.52 -8.72
N PRO A 108 14.56 -9.25 -8.24
CA PRO A 108 14.63 -9.69 -6.85
C PRO A 108 14.52 -8.57 -5.83
N VAL A 109 15.04 -7.37 -6.14
CA VAL A 109 14.95 -6.19 -5.26
C VAL A 109 13.51 -5.71 -5.08
N VAL A 110 12.70 -5.75 -6.13
CA VAL A 110 11.27 -5.36 -6.07
C VAL A 110 10.48 -6.43 -5.33
N SER A 111 10.80 -7.71 -5.53
CA SER A 111 10.17 -8.77 -4.74
C SER A 111 10.49 -8.66 -3.25
N ALA A 112 11.76 -8.38 -2.90
CA ALA A 112 12.18 -8.16 -1.53
C ALA A 112 11.43 -6.96 -0.90
N ALA A 113 11.33 -5.84 -1.61
CA ALA A 113 10.53 -4.69 -1.18
C ALA A 113 9.06 -5.06 -0.99
N SER A 114 8.49 -5.87 -1.88
CA SER A 114 7.11 -6.36 -1.79
C SER A 114 6.89 -7.24 -0.55
N ILE A 115 7.84 -8.12 -0.21
CA ILE A 115 7.79 -8.93 1.02
C ILE A 115 7.82 -8.02 2.25
N LEU A 116 8.77 -7.07 2.30
CA LEU A 116 8.89 -6.14 3.41
C LEU A 116 7.60 -5.33 3.61
N ALA A 117 6.99 -4.82 2.53
CA ALA A 117 5.75 -4.06 2.57
C ALA A 117 4.56 -4.91 3.05
N LYS A 118 4.40 -6.14 2.52
CA LYS A 118 3.32 -7.05 2.93
C LYS A 118 3.43 -7.42 4.41
N VAL A 119 4.62 -7.79 4.89
CA VAL A 119 4.80 -8.15 6.30
C VAL A 119 4.56 -6.96 7.22
N ARG A 120 4.97 -5.74 6.82
CA ARG A 120 4.67 -4.53 7.59
C ARG A 120 3.15 -4.27 7.65
N ARG A 121 2.45 -4.38 6.53
CA ARG A 121 0.99 -4.25 6.48
C ARG A 121 0.31 -5.29 7.37
N ASP A 122 0.68 -6.57 7.25
CA ASP A 122 0.07 -7.67 8.01
C ASP A 122 0.24 -7.45 9.52
N ARG A 123 1.40 -6.92 9.97
CA ARG A 123 1.63 -6.53 11.37
C ARG A 123 0.74 -5.36 11.82
N ILE A 124 0.60 -4.32 11.02
CA ILE A 124 -0.27 -3.16 11.33
C ILE A 124 -1.73 -3.63 11.44
N VAL A 125 -2.19 -4.47 10.50
CA VAL A 125 -3.55 -5.03 10.52
C VAL A 125 -3.76 -5.94 11.73
N ALA A 126 -2.78 -6.77 12.09
CA ALA A 126 -2.88 -7.61 13.28
C ALA A 126 -2.98 -6.78 14.57
N GLU A 127 -2.28 -5.64 14.64
CA GLU A 127 -2.39 -4.73 15.78
C GLU A 127 -3.76 -4.06 15.85
N LEU A 128 -4.29 -3.59 14.71
CA LEU A 128 -5.66 -3.07 14.64
C LEU A 128 -6.69 -4.13 15.08
N ARG A 129 -6.51 -5.40 14.70
CA ARG A 129 -7.40 -6.49 15.14
C ARG A 129 -7.37 -6.71 16.65
N LYS A 130 -6.21 -6.55 17.29
CA LYS A 130 -6.12 -6.64 18.77
C LYS A 130 -6.87 -5.50 19.45
N GLN A 131 -6.85 -4.31 18.85
CA GLN A 131 -7.46 -3.11 19.43
C GLN A 131 -8.96 -3.01 19.17
N HIS A 132 -9.44 -3.49 18.03
CA HIS A 132 -10.80 -3.25 17.55
C HIS A 132 -11.62 -4.51 17.30
N GLY A 133 -11.05 -5.70 17.54
CA GLY A 133 -11.68 -6.99 17.24
C GLY A 133 -11.39 -7.49 15.82
N ASP A 134 -11.82 -8.72 15.53
CA ASP A 134 -11.60 -9.32 14.22
C ASP A 134 -12.58 -8.77 13.18
N PHE A 135 -12.07 -7.88 12.32
CA PHE A 135 -12.80 -7.30 11.19
C PHE A 135 -12.58 -8.10 9.88
N GLY A 136 -12.15 -9.36 9.97
CA GLY A 136 -11.80 -10.15 8.80
C GLY A 136 -10.57 -9.60 8.08
N SER A 137 -10.52 -9.73 6.75
CA SER A 137 -9.36 -9.36 5.94
C SER A 137 -9.16 -7.85 5.74
N GLY A 138 -10.19 -7.03 5.96
CA GLY A 138 -10.18 -5.60 5.63
C GLY A 138 -10.47 -5.31 4.14
N TYR A 139 -10.96 -6.31 3.39
CA TYR A 139 -11.35 -6.21 1.98
C TYR A 139 -12.86 -6.32 1.81
N PRO A 140 -13.45 -5.72 0.76
CA PRO A 140 -14.90 -5.73 0.55
C PRO A 140 -15.43 -7.11 0.16
N SER A 141 -14.55 -7.98 -0.32
CA SER A 141 -14.85 -9.35 -0.73
C SER A 141 -14.93 -10.31 0.46
N ASP A 142 -14.55 -9.88 1.67
CA ASP A 142 -14.68 -10.68 2.89
C ASP A 142 -15.94 -10.23 3.62
N TRP A 143 -16.92 -11.13 3.70
CA TRP A 143 -18.21 -10.87 4.34
C TRP A 143 -18.06 -10.44 5.81
N ARG A 144 -17.04 -10.94 6.53
CA ARG A 144 -16.75 -10.52 7.93
C ARG A 144 -16.33 -9.06 8.01
N THR A 145 -15.64 -8.56 6.98
CA THR A 145 -15.28 -7.13 6.91
C THR A 145 -16.51 -6.27 6.67
N ILE A 146 -17.45 -6.74 5.85
CA ILE A 146 -18.71 -6.04 5.59
C ILE A 146 -19.56 -5.98 6.86
N GLU A 147 -19.78 -7.12 7.52
CA GLU A 147 -20.54 -7.21 8.76
C GLU A 147 -19.90 -6.36 9.88
N PHE A 148 -18.57 -6.41 10.02
CA PHE A 148 -17.87 -5.54 10.96
C PHE A 148 -18.07 -4.06 10.65
N LEU A 149 -17.98 -3.65 9.37
CA LEU A 149 -18.21 -2.27 8.97
C LEU A 149 -19.66 -1.84 9.25
N GLU A 150 -20.65 -2.67 8.96
CA GLU A 150 -22.05 -2.39 9.28
C GLU A 150 -22.24 -2.19 10.79
N SER A 151 -21.61 -3.04 11.61
CA SER A 151 -21.72 -2.95 13.07
C SER A 151 -21.15 -1.67 13.68
N ILE A 152 -20.11 -1.08 13.07
CA ILE A 152 -19.44 0.13 13.60
C ILE A 152 -19.92 1.42 12.93
N LEU A 153 -20.60 1.33 11.78
CA LEU A 153 -21.09 2.47 11.00
C LEU A 153 -22.58 2.75 11.22
N GLY A 154 -23.36 1.76 11.68
CA GLY A 154 -24.78 1.92 12.00
C GLY A 154 -25.00 2.98 13.08
N GLY A 155 -25.26 4.22 12.68
CA GLY A 155 -25.53 5.36 13.56
C GLY A 155 -24.41 6.39 13.70
N THR A 156 -23.36 6.37 12.86
CA THR A 156 -22.33 7.43 12.86
C THR A 156 -21.92 7.91 11.48
N ASP A 157 -21.85 9.23 11.31
CA ASP A 157 -21.30 9.88 10.11
C ASP A 157 -19.76 9.85 10.04
N ALA A 158 -19.12 9.46 11.14
CA ALA A 158 -17.69 9.54 11.36
C ALA A 158 -17.08 8.14 11.55
N PRO A 159 -16.65 7.47 10.46
CA PRO A 159 -16.01 6.17 10.57
C PRO A 159 -14.73 6.25 11.43
N PRO A 160 -14.37 5.18 12.17
CA PRO A 160 -13.13 5.13 12.93
C PRO A 160 -11.89 5.43 12.07
N SER A 161 -10.85 5.99 12.66
CA SER A 161 -9.67 6.50 11.93
C SER A 161 -8.89 5.45 11.12
N PHE A 162 -9.08 4.16 11.41
CA PHE A 162 -8.48 3.05 10.67
C PHE A 162 -9.28 2.65 9.41
N VAL A 163 -10.47 3.21 9.22
CA VAL A 163 -11.36 3.00 8.06
C VAL A 163 -11.19 4.15 7.07
N ARG A 164 -11.15 3.83 5.77
CA ARG A 164 -11.09 4.83 4.69
C ARG A 164 -12.51 5.31 4.38
N ARG A 165 -12.87 6.52 4.81
CA ARG A 165 -14.19 7.12 4.58
C ARG A 165 -14.50 7.28 3.09
N SER A 166 -13.48 7.64 2.31
CA SER A 166 -13.62 7.87 0.87
C SER A 166 -13.81 6.56 0.09
N TRP A 167 -13.77 5.40 0.73
CA TRP A 167 -13.96 4.14 0.03
C TRP A 167 -15.42 3.93 -0.39
N SER A 168 -15.67 3.40 -1.58
CA SER A 168 -17.02 3.27 -2.13
C SER A 168 -17.94 2.39 -1.29
N THR A 169 -17.41 1.35 -0.65
CA THR A 169 -18.16 0.51 0.29
C THR A 169 -18.67 1.31 1.48
N VAL A 170 -17.77 2.03 2.16
CA VAL A 170 -18.11 2.87 3.32
C VAL A 170 -19.04 4.01 2.90
N ARG A 171 -18.81 4.66 1.75
CA ARG A 171 -19.69 5.71 1.23
C ARG A 171 -21.10 5.23 0.93
N ARG A 172 -21.31 3.96 0.55
CA ARG A 172 -22.66 3.42 0.35
C ARG A 172 -23.35 3.19 1.68
N MET A 173 -22.65 2.54 2.63
CA MET A 173 -23.15 2.31 3.99
C MET A 173 -23.52 3.61 4.71
N LEU A 174 -22.75 4.68 4.53
CA LEU A 174 -23.06 6.00 5.11
C LEU A 174 -24.17 6.79 4.38
N ARG A 175 -24.60 6.35 3.19
CA ARG A 175 -25.69 6.99 2.44
C ARG A 175 -27.02 6.25 2.61
N GLU A 176 -26.95 4.98 2.94
CA GLU A 176 -28.10 4.13 3.28
C GLU A 176 -28.43 4.36 4.76
N ASP A 177 -28.96 5.55 5.08
CA ASP A 177 -29.70 5.77 6.33
C ASP A 177 -31.19 5.57 6.00
N PRO A 178 -31.93 4.69 6.70
CA PRO A 178 -33.34 4.38 6.42
C PRO A 178 -34.30 5.55 6.58
#